data_AF-A0A0L0KP30-F1
#
_entry.id   AF-A0A0L0KP30-F1
#
_cell.length_a   1.000
_cell.length_b   1.000
_cell.length_c   1.000
_cell.angle_alpha   90.00
_cell.angle_beta   90.00
_cell.angle_gamma   90.00
#
_symmetry.space_group_name_H-M   'P 1'
#
loop_
_entity.id
_entity.type
_entity.pdbx_description
1 polymer ?
#
loop_
_entity_poly.entity_id
_entity_poly.type
_entity_poly.pdbx_seq_one_letter_code
_entity_poly.pdbx_strand_id
1 'polypeptide(L)'
;MSQDLLSVIPANPRWQPDEKAAKRIHALVTSWFPEGSATYVEMTWYDTVTAISSGQNLDRIGCPACGEEIDLEEAHSDTGFTSLDFDDPCGFARFRVAVWDAERWFDDGELGALADALGHPVRQIRAYV
;
A
#
# COMPACT_ATOMS: atom_id res chain seq x y z
N MET A 1 -18.61 1.16 -13.26
CA MET A 1 -18.77 0.56 -11.91
C MET A 1 -17.42 0.70 -11.26
N SER A 2 -17.34 1.28 -10.07
CA SER A 2 -16.07 1.41 -9.37
C SER A 2 -15.86 0.21 -8.46
N GLN A 3 -14.64 -0.32 -8.42
CA GLN A 3 -14.21 -1.38 -7.50
C GLN A 3 -13.55 -0.76 -6.28
N ASP A 4 -13.81 -1.32 -5.11
CA ASP A 4 -13.17 -0.91 -3.85
C ASP A 4 -11.81 -1.59 -3.74
N LEU A 5 -10.76 -0.83 -3.45
CA LEU A 5 -9.40 -1.36 -3.35
C LEU A 5 -8.73 -0.90 -2.07
N LEU A 6 -8.63 -1.80 -1.10
CA LEU A 6 -7.91 -1.56 0.13
C LEU A 6 -6.45 -2.04 -0.01
N SER A 7 -5.51 -1.14 0.19
CA SER A 7 -4.07 -1.39 0.08
C SER A 7 -3.43 -1.33 1.44
N VAL A 8 -2.79 -2.41 1.87
CA VAL A 8 -1.93 -2.42 3.05
C VAL A 8 -0.48 -2.36 2.58
N ILE A 9 0.26 -1.40 3.12
CA ILE A 9 1.68 -1.19 2.81
C ILE A 9 2.53 -1.08 4.08
N PRO A 10 3.81 -1.48 4.06
CA PRO A 10 4.72 -1.21 5.15
C PRO A 10 4.85 0.29 5.44
N ALA A 11 4.99 0.65 6.72
CA ALA A 11 5.25 2.03 7.13
C ALA A 11 6.60 2.54 6.62
N ASN A 12 7.59 1.66 6.46
CA ASN A 12 8.87 1.98 5.81
C ASN A 12 8.77 1.66 4.31
N PRO A 13 8.79 2.67 3.42
CA PRO A 13 8.59 2.48 1.98
C PRO A 13 9.68 1.63 1.33
N ARG A 14 10.88 1.55 1.92
CA ARG A 14 12.03 0.83 1.37
C ARG A 14 12.09 -0.65 1.75
N TRP A 15 11.32 -1.03 2.76
CA TRP A 15 11.33 -2.38 3.31
C TRP A 15 10.47 -3.32 2.47
N GLN A 16 10.88 -4.59 2.36
CA GLN A 16 10.12 -5.64 1.68
C GLN A 16 10.14 -6.93 2.53
N PRO A 17 9.03 -7.68 2.56
CA PRO A 17 8.99 -8.99 3.18
C PRO A 17 9.67 -10.04 2.30
N ASP A 18 10.15 -11.10 2.94
CA ASP A 18 10.46 -12.36 2.26
C ASP A 18 9.17 -13.09 1.85
N GLU A 19 9.30 -14.10 0.98
CA GLU A 19 8.15 -14.90 0.52
C GLU A 19 7.39 -15.57 1.67
N LYS A 20 8.07 -15.94 2.76
CA LYS A 20 7.46 -16.65 3.87
C LYS A 20 6.54 -15.71 4.65
N ALA A 21 6.94 -14.45 4.84
CA ALA A 21 6.13 -13.40 5.44
C ALA A 21 4.93 -13.07 4.55
N ALA A 22 5.12 -12.93 3.25
CA ALA A 22 4.01 -12.69 2.32
C ALA A 22 2.97 -13.82 2.32
N LYS A 23 3.41 -15.10 2.31
CA LYS A 23 2.50 -16.24 2.42
C LYS A 23 1.68 -16.24 3.73
N ARG A 24 2.29 -15.85 4.85
CA ARG A 24 1.58 -15.73 6.13
C ARG A 24 0.48 -14.68 6.08
N ILE A 25 0.79 -13.52 5.51
CA ILE A 25 -0.20 -12.44 5.36
C ILE A 25 -1.32 -12.83 4.43
N HIS A 26 -1.00 -13.41 3.27
CA HIS A 26 -2.03 -13.85 2.34
C HIS A 26 -3.00 -14.79 3.04
N ALA A 27 -2.50 -15.81 3.74
CA ALA A 27 -3.34 -16.73 4.52
C ALA A 27 -4.17 -16.01 5.59
N LEU A 28 -3.57 -15.06 6.31
CA LEU A 28 -4.23 -14.27 7.34
C LEU A 28 -5.36 -13.41 6.77
N VAL A 29 -5.07 -12.61 5.75
CA VAL A 29 -6.05 -11.72 5.10
C VAL A 29 -7.18 -12.55 4.50
N THR A 30 -6.88 -13.62 3.76
CA THR A 30 -7.91 -14.51 3.21
C THR A 30 -8.80 -15.11 4.29
N SER A 31 -8.27 -15.40 5.50
CA SER A 31 -9.07 -15.97 6.59
C SER A 31 -10.13 -15.02 7.16
N TRP A 32 -10.01 -13.71 6.92
CA TRP A 32 -10.97 -12.71 7.38
C TRP A 32 -12.16 -12.52 6.46
N PHE A 33 -12.12 -13.11 5.26
CA PHE A 33 -13.20 -13.01 4.29
C PHE A 33 -13.85 -14.37 4.08
N PRO A 34 -15.19 -14.43 3.97
CA PRO A 34 -15.89 -15.69 3.74
C PRO A 34 -15.53 -16.27 2.36
N GLU A 35 -15.47 -17.60 2.28
CA GLU A 35 -15.30 -18.32 1.02
C GLU A 35 -16.45 -17.95 0.05
N GLY A 36 -16.10 -17.62 -1.19
CA GLY A 36 -17.05 -17.22 -2.24
C GLY A 36 -17.42 -15.73 -2.26
N SER A 37 -16.80 -14.89 -1.42
CA SER A 37 -16.87 -13.43 -1.62
C SER A 37 -16.18 -13.02 -2.92
N ALA A 38 -16.57 -11.86 -3.48
CA ALA A 38 -15.86 -11.24 -4.61
C ALA A 38 -14.45 -10.78 -4.24
N THR A 39 -14.13 -10.77 -2.93
CA THR A 39 -12.84 -10.37 -2.38
C THR A 39 -11.72 -11.25 -2.89
N TYR A 40 -10.68 -10.64 -3.44
CA TYR A 40 -9.42 -11.32 -3.74
C TYR A 40 -8.23 -10.51 -3.26
N VAL A 41 -7.16 -11.22 -2.90
CA VAL A 41 -5.94 -10.64 -2.35
C VAL A 41 -4.82 -10.79 -3.37
N GLU A 42 -4.21 -9.68 -3.74
CA GLU A 42 -3.02 -9.62 -4.59
C GLU A 42 -1.85 -9.10 -3.77
N MET A 43 -0.66 -9.66 -4.00
CA MET A 43 0.58 -9.17 -3.40
C MET A 43 1.55 -8.76 -4.49
N THR A 44 2.08 -7.54 -4.38
CA THR A 44 2.98 -6.95 -5.37
C THR A 44 4.27 -6.51 -4.70
N TRP A 45 5.40 -6.93 -5.27
CA TRP A 45 6.73 -6.40 -4.94
C TRP A 45 7.16 -5.45 -6.05
N TYR A 46 7.75 -4.33 -5.67
CA TYR A 46 8.27 -3.34 -6.59
C TYR A 46 9.79 -3.23 -6.44
N ASP A 47 10.49 -3.23 -7.57
CA ASP A 47 11.95 -3.09 -7.59
C ASP A 47 12.39 -1.73 -7.02
N THR A 48 11.60 -0.68 -7.24
CA THR A 48 11.80 0.67 -6.72
C THR A 48 10.64 1.10 -5.82
N VAL A 49 10.83 2.18 -5.05
CA VAL A 49 9.77 2.74 -4.20
C VAL A 49 8.67 3.32 -5.10
N THR A 50 7.48 2.72 -5.04
CA THR A 50 6.34 3.06 -5.91
C THR A 50 5.27 3.83 -5.13
N ALA A 51 4.67 4.83 -5.77
CA ALA A 51 3.51 5.54 -5.22
C ALA A 51 2.26 4.65 -5.26
N ILE A 52 1.63 4.47 -4.11
CA ILE A 52 0.35 3.80 -3.92
C ILE A 52 -0.69 4.87 -3.61
N SER A 53 -1.50 5.20 -4.61
CA SER A 53 -2.51 6.25 -4.51
C SER A 53 -3.88 5.70 -4.12
N SER A 54 -4.68 6.51 -3.42
CA SER A 54 -6.11 6.30 -3.19
C SER A 54 -6.99 6.53 -4.43
N GLY A 55 -6.40 6.73 -5.61
CA GLY A 55 -7.13 6.99 -6.85
C GLY A 55 -7.32 8.48 -7.14
N GLN A 56 -8.49 8.83 -7.69
CA GLN A 56 -8.83 10.08 -8.40
C GLN A 56 -8.75 11.41 -7.59
N ASN A 57 -8.15 11.41 -6.40
CA ASN A 57 -7.95 12.63 -5.58
C ASN A 57 -6.47 13.01 -5.43
N LEU A 58 -5.55 12.36 -6.14
CA LEU A 58 -4.14 12.75 -6.14
C LEU A 58 -3.93 13.89 -7.15
N ASP A 59 -4.17 15.11 -6.70
CA ASP A 59 -3.98 16.31 -7.54
C ASP A 59 -2.50 16.71 -7.67
N ARG A 60 -1.64 16.36 -6.69
CA ARG A 60 -0.23 16.81 -6.66
C ARG A 60 0.66 15.93 -5.77
N ILE A 61 1.90 15.66 -6.20
CA ILE A 61 2.99 15.15 -5.35
C ILE A 61 4.05 16.24 -5.24
N GLY A 62 4.31 16.72 -4.02
CA GLY A 62 5.32 17.75 -3.75
C GLY A 62 6.62 17.16 -3.21
N CYS A 63 7.75 17.77 -3.54
CA CYS A 63 9.03 17.49 -2.88
C CYS A 63 9.04 18.12 -1.48
N PRO A 64 9.27 17.38 -0.39
CA PRO A 64 9.24 17.95 0.97
C PRO A 64 10.42 18.87 1.27
N ALA A 65 11.49 18.79 0.48
CA ALA A 65 12.65 19.64 0.67
C ALA A 65 12.44 21.08 0.15
N CYS A 66 11.59 21.26 -0.88
CA CYS A 66 11.42 22.56 -1.54
C CYS A 66 9.97 22.96 -1.85
N GLY A 67 9.00 22.06 -1.73
CA GLY A 67 7.58 22.29 -2.04
C GLY A 67 7.25 22.29 -3.54
N GLU A 68 8.24 22.09 -4.40
CA GLU A 68 8.05 22.00 -5.85
C GLU A 68 7.24 20.75 -6.23
N GLU A 69 6.40 20.87 -7.24
CA GLU A 69 5.67 19.72 -7.80
C GLU A 69 6.66 18.76 -8.45
N ILE A 70 6.58 17.48 -8.09
CA ILE A 70 7.35 16.44 -8.75
C ILE A 70 6.52 15.93 -9.91
N ASP A 71 7.00 16.19 -11.11
CA ASP A 71 6.47 15.56 -12.31
C ASP A 71 6.78 14.05 -12.27
N LEU A 72 5.73 13.23 -12.24
CA LEU A 72 5.83 11.78 -12.10
C LEU A 72 6.47 11.12 -13.32
N GLU A 73 6.53 11.80 -14.47
CA GLU A 73 7.19 11.31 -15.69
C GLU A 73 8.72 11.46 -15.62
N GLU A 74 9.24 12.49 -14.95
CA GLU A 74 10.70 12.74 -14.81
C GLU A 74 11.32 12.12 -13.55
N ALA A 75 10.52 11.65 -12.59
CA ALA A 75 11.01 11.10 -11.32
C ALA A 75 11.54 9.66 -11.39
N HIS A 76 11.74 9.10 -12.59
CA HIS A 76 12.31 7.76 -12.84
C HIS A 76 13.84 7.71 -12.70
N SER A 77 14.42 8.48 -11.78
CA SER A 77 15.84 8.43 -11.45
C SER A 77 16.11 7.27 -10.48
N ASP A 78 17.14 6.47 -10.79
CA ASP A 78 17.61 5.22 -10.14
C ASP A 78 17.83 5.25 -8.61
N THR A 79 17.50 6.33 -7.92
CA THR A 79 17.80 6.53 -6.49
C THR A 79 16.60 6.41 -5.55
N GLY A 80 15.37 6.46 -6.06
CA GLY A 80 14.14 6.33 -5.26
C GLY A 80 13.96 7.46 -4.24
N PHE A 81 12.71 7.87 -4.03
CA PHE A 81 12.40 9.02 -3.20
C PHE A 81 12.91 8.88 -1.75
N THR A 82 13.82 9.77 -1.33
CA THR A 82 14.53 9.72 -0.03
C THR A 82 13.84 10.44 1.12
N SER A 83 12.93 11.35 0.82
CA SER A 83 12.11 12.05 1.79
C SER A 83 10.88 12.52 1.05
N LEU A 84 9.70 12.17 1.55
CA LEU A 84 8.44 12.67 1.02
C LEU A 84 7.44 12.91 2.15
N ASP A 85 6.99 14.15 2.31
CA ASP A 85 5.80 14.54 3.08
C ASP A 85 4.63 14.62 2.11
N PHE A 86 3.46 14.13 2.52
CA PHE A 86 2.23 14.16 1.73
C PHE A 86 1.05 14.53 2.60
N ASP A 87 0.23 15.44 2.08
CA ASP A 87 -1.16 15.58 2.53
C ASP A 87 -2.00 14.50 1.80
N ASP A 88 -2.77 13.74 2.57
CA ASP A 88 -3.51 12.50 2.23
C ASP A 88 -4.16 12.39 0.82
N PRO A 89 -4.35 11.17 0.24
CA PRO A 89 -4.12 9.85 0.84
C PRO A 89 -3.25 8.97 -0.05
N CYS A 90 -1.97 9.33 -0.15
CA CYS A 90 -0.99 8.57 -0.91
C CYS A 90 0.09 7.98 0.01
N GLY A 91 0.57 6.79 -0.37
CA GLY A 91 1.68 6.12 0.28
C GLY A 91 2.75 5.72 -0.70
N PHE A 92 3.88 5.29 -0.17
CA PHE A 92 5.02 4.81 -0.94
C PHE A 92 5.40 3.47 -0.37
N ALA A 93 5.65 2.51 -1.25
CA ALA A 93 6.00 1.17 -0.83
C ALA A 93 6.75 0.41 -1.91
N ARG A 94 7.59 -0.52 -1.47
CA ARG A 94 8.16 -1.58 -2.31
C ARG A 94 7.40 -2.90 -2.18
N PHE A 95 6.42 -2.96 -1.29
CA PHE A 95 5.55 -4.11 -1.12
C PHE A 95 4.12 -3.63 -0.84
N ARG A 96 3.14 -4.26 -1.49
CA ARG A 96 1.72 -3.94 -1.32
C ARG A 96 0.92 -5.23 -1.21
N VAL A 97 -0.02 -5.22 -0.28
CA VAL A 97 -1.13 -6.18 -0.23
C VAL A 97 -2.39 -5.44 -0.68
N ALA A 98 -2.91 -5.81 -1.83
CA ALA A 98 -4.13 -5.27 -2.41
C ALA A 98 -5.29 -6.21 -2.11
N VAL A 99 -6.33 -5.70 -1.46
CA VAL A 99 -7.57 -6.41 -1.15
C VAL A 99 -8.67 -5.73 -1.92
N TRP A 100 -9.15 -6.43 -2.94
CA TRP A 100 -10.19 -5.96 -3.83
C TRP A 100 -11.57 -6.26 -3.25
N ASP A 101 -12.52 -5.35 -3.42
CA ASP A 101 -13.88 -5.42 -2.89
C ASP A 101 -13.91 -5.75 -1.39
N ALA A 102 -12.99 -5.14 -0.64
CA ALA A 102 -12.91 -5.33 0.82
C ALA A 102 -14.16 -4.78 1.51
N GLU A 103 -14.75 -3.70 0.96
CA GLU A 103 -15.94 -2.98 1.43
C GLU A 103 -15.85 -2.43 2.87
N ARG A 104 -14.75 -2.70 3.58
CA ARG A 104 -14.47 -2.28 4.95
C ARG A 104 -13.00 -1.93 5.13
N TRP A 105 -12.71 -1.12 6.15
CA TRP A 105 -11.34 -0.92 6.64
C TRP A 105 -10.94 -2.07 7.57
N PHE A 106 -9.64 -2.32 7.69
CA PHE A 106 -9.12 -3.16 8.75
C PHE A 106 -9.09 -2.38 10.07
N ASP A 107 -9.46 -3.06 11.15
CA ASP A 107 -9.38 -2.51 12.50
C ASP A 107 -7.94 -2.57 13.06
N ASP A 108 -7.71 -1.95 14.21
CA ASP A 108 -6.39 -1.89 14.84
C ASP A 108 -5.82 -3.28 15.19
N GLY A 109 -6.70 -4.25 15.50
CA GLY A 109 -6.30 -5.63 15.81
C GLY A 109 -5.86 -6.37 14.56
N GLU A 110 -6.59 -6.20 13.45
CA GLU A 110 -6.23 -6.73 12.14
C GLU A 110 -4.92 -6.10 11.63
N LEU A 111 -4.76 -4.78 11.75
CA LEU A 111 -3.50 -4.09 11.39
C LEU A 111 -2.32 -4.55 12.25
N GLY A 112 -2.55 -4.77 13.56
CA GLY A 112 -1.55 -5.34 14.46
C GLY A 112 -1.11 -6.75 14.03
N ALA A 113 -2.07 -7.62 13.70
CA ALA A 113 -1.77 -8.98 13.24
C ALA A 113 -1.01 -8.99 11.90
N LEU A 114 -1.30 -8.05 11.00
CA LEU A 114 -0.54 -7.86 9.77
C LEU A 114 0.89 -7.39 10.03
N ALA A 115 1.05 -6.41 10.93
CA ALA A 115 2.35 -5.91 11.32
C ALA A 115 3.21 -7.03 11.94
N ASP A 116 2.64 -7.87 12.80
CA ASP A 116 3.31 -9.02 13.40
C ASP A 116 3.67 -10.08 12.37
N ALA A 117 2.77 -10.38 11.42
CA ALA A 117 3.03 -11.34 10.36
C ALA A 117 4.18 -10.91 9.45
N LEU A 118 4.28 -9.60 9.18
CA LEU A 118 5.37 -8.96 8.43
C LEU A 118 6.65 -8.78 9.24
N GLY A 119 6.55 -8.64 10.56
CA GLY A 119 7.64 -8.15 11.41
C GLY A 119 7.96 -6.67 11.17
N HIS A 120 7.01 -5.90 10.65
CA HIS A 120 7.18 -4.47 10.34
C HIS A 120 5.83 -3.74 10.45
N PRO A 121 5.77 -2.53 11.05
CA PRO A 121 4.55 -1.73 11.07
C PRO A 121 3.98 -1.49 9.66
N VAL A 122 2.66 -1.42 9.58
CA VAL A 122 1.90 -1.21 8.33
C VAL A 122 0.94 -0.03 8.43
N ARG A 123 0.43 0.40 7.27
CA ARG A 123 -0.66 1.36 7.11
C ARG A 123 -1.59 0.93 5.99
N GLN A 124 -2.82 1.43 6.01
CA GLN A 124 -3.85 1.14 5.02
C GLN A 124 -4.21 2.37 4.20
N ILE A 125 -4.51 2.17 2.91
CA ILE A 125 -4.86 3.19 1.92
C ILE A 125 -6.04 2.64 1.11
N ARG A 126 -7.10 3.43 0.92
CA ARG A 126 -8.31 2.96 0.23
C ARG A 126 -8.53 3.74 -1.05
N ALA A 127 -8.76 3.02 -2.15
CA ALA A 127 -9.02 3.59 -3.45
C ALA A 127 -10.34 3.10 -4.05
N TYR A 128 -10.89 3.92 -4.94
CA TYR A 128 -12.00 3.56 -5.81
C TYR A 128 -11.47 3.60 -7.25
N VAL A 129 -11.39 2.43 -7.88
CA VAL A 129 -10.86 2.24 -9.24
C VAL A 129 -11.93 1.84 -10.23
#